data_AF-A0A327KLL6-F1
#
_entry.id   AF-A0A327KLL6-F1
#
_cell.length_a   1.000
_cell.length_b   1.000
_cell.length_c   1.000
_cell.angle_alpha   90.00
_cell.angle_beta   90.00
_cell.angle_gamma   90.00
#
_symmetry.space_group_name_H-M   'P 1'
#
loop_
_entity.id
_entity.type
_entity.pdbx_description
1 polymer ?
#
loop_
_entity_poly.entity_id
_entity_poly.type
_entity_poly.pdbx_seq_one_letter_code
_entity_poly.pdbx_strand_id
1 'polypeptide(L)'
;MRRLCGDRGHGERRARDAAPRSRLRAVARDPRRAGRLHDVALGAPVDHVARGRRGAAAVHVRDLRQGLGLLRRHLEAVADRARARPARPRAGERRRGRARRRRGAGRRGRSGVSDPYVSRLEKYLRTLEARLVEIDQRVARIVLSGKVTEVREQNDDWQVRTELGKDPATGEVVKSPWVPVQPVASGDLKIKAKPVVGERMMVLSPSGVLGTGSWAIRGPFDEDHPAPKGSEDLIIERGDTRIVLDDKTITIKAPQKVVAESGGSELELKPGHANVKGEKVHTVGRTHLAVQSKDEEGKKKLVVEGLLDQPRVKVTELDLEPDPGAAAMAAAIAAAGSGGGGGGEG
;
A
#
# COMPACT_ATOMS: atom_id res chain seq x y z
N MET A 1 24.31 -42.35 45.89
CA MET A 1 23.85 -43.21 44.77
C MET A 1 23.83 -42.42 43.45
N ARG A 2 24.85 -42.65 42.61
CA ARG A 2 24.83 -42.80 41.13
C ARG A 2 23.99 -41.80 40.30
N ARG A 3 24.60 -40.79 39.65
CA ARG A 3 25.17 -40.79 38.27
C ARG A 3 24.25 -41.37 37.19
N LEU A 4 24.00 -40.58 36.14
CA LEU A 4 24.09 -40.87 34.69
C LEU A 4 23.55 -39.60 33.97
N CYS A 5 24.39 -38.68 33.47
CA CYS A 5 25.14 -38.74 32.20
C CYS A 5 24.26 -39.22 31.02
N GLY A 6 23.95 -38.31 30.12
CA GLY A 6 23.23 -38.56 28.87
C GLY A 6 23.65 -37.53 27.80
N ASP A 7 24.95 -37.49 27.59
CA ASP A 7 25.65 -36.79 26.51
C ASP A 7 25.24 -37.42 25.16
N ARG A 8 24.76 -36.61 24.20
CA ARG A 8 24.58 -37.04 22.80
C ARG A 8 25.17 -35.99 21.88
N GLY A 9 26.42 -36.23 21.53
CA GLY A 9 27.13 -35.53 20.49
C GLY A 9 26.76 -35.98 19.08
N HIS A 10 27.14 -35.08 18.16
CA HIS A 10 27.62 -35.29 16.80
C HIS A 10 26.69 -35.91 15.74
N GLY A 11 26.26 -35.02 14.85
CA GLY A 11 25.89 -35.34 13.48
C GLY A 11 26.32 -34.20 12.54
N GLU A 12 27.61 -33.87 12.50
CA GLU A 12 28.21 -33.05 11.43
C GLU A 12 28.05 -33.77 10.09
N ARG A 13 26.97 -33.47 9.37
CA ARG A 13 26.87 -33.81 7.95
C ARG A 13 27.55 -32.70 7.16
N ARG A 14 28.80 -32.99 6.77
CA ARG A 14 29.53 -32.29 5.71
C ARG A 14 28.68 -32.29 4.44
N ALA A 15 28.04 -31.16 4.14
CA ALA A 15 27.44 -30.91 2.83
C ALA A 15 28.58 -30.68 1.85
N ARG A 16 28.74 -31.63 0.93
CA ARG A 16 29.72 -31.59 -0.16
C ARG A 16 29.39 -30.44 -1.11
N ASP A 17 30.46 -29.75 -1.49
CA ASP A 17 30.56 -28.85 -2.63
C ASP A 17 29.95 -29.46 -3.90
N ALA A 18 29.00 -28.75 -4.49
CA ALA A 18 28.63 -28.90 -5.90
C ALA A 18 28.06 -27.56 -6.40
N ALA A 19 28.94 -26.60 -6.65
CA ALA A 19 28.59 -25.39 -7.39
C ALA A 19 28.27 -25.75 -8.86
N PRO A 20 27.08 -25.45 -9.39
CA PRO A 20 26.83 -25.57 -10.82
C PRO A 20 27.51 -24.41 -11.55
N ARG A 21 28.54 -24.71 -12.34
CA ARG A 21 29.11 -23.80 -13.33
C ARG A 21 28.05 -23.47 -14.40
N SER A 22 27.29 -22.40 -14.21
CA SER A 22 26.45 -21.82 -15.24
C SER A 22 27.34 -21.17 -16.30
N ARG A 23 27.44 -21.81 -17.46
CA ARG A 23 28.01 -21.23 -18.68
C ARG A 23 27.15 -20.05 -19.12
N LEU A 24 27.55 -18.84 -18.75
CA LEU A 24 27.10 -17.61 -19.40
C LEU A 24 27.58 -17.63 -20.87
N ARG A 25 26.68 -18.00 -21.78
CA ARG A 25 26.86 -17.69 -23.21
C ARG A 25 26.66 -16.19 -23.37
N ALA A 26 27.73 -15.49 -23.69
CA ALA A 26 27.68 -14.12 -24.19
C ALA A 26 26.89 -14.11 -25.50
N VAL A 27 25.67 -13.56 -25.47
CA VAL A 27 24.93 -13.19 -26.68
C VAL A 27 25.49 -11.84 -27.12
N ALA A 28 26.31 -11.86 -28.17
CA ALA A 28 26.75 -10.66 -28.85
C ALA A 28 25.52 -9.91 -29.38
N ARG A 29 25.24 -8.72 -28.84
CA ARG A 29 24.24 -7.80 -29.39
C ARG A 29 24.87 -7.09 -30.59
N ASP A 30 24.29 -7.34 -31.76
CA ASP A 30 24.62 -6.71 -33.03
C ASP A 30 24.25 -5.21 -32.99
N PRO A 31 25.20 -4.27 -33.19
CA PRO A 31 24.96 -2.83 -33.15
C PRO A 31 24.33 -2.25 -34.43
N ARG A 32 23.87 -3.05 -35.40
CA ARG A 32 23.40 -2.54 -36.72
C ARG A 32 21.89 -2.35 -36.90
N ARG A 33 21.09 -2.40 -35.82
CA ARG A 33 19.62 -2.17 -35.90
C ARG A 33 19.22 -0.77 -35.41
N ALA A 34 19.84 0.26 -35.97
CA ALA A 34 19.37 1.65 -35.89
C ALA A 34 18.92 2.08 -37.29
N GLY A 35 17.62 2.03 -37.55
CA GLY A 35 17.08 2.50 -38.83
C GLY A 35 15.56 2.44 -38.88
N ARG A 36 14.96 3.61 -39.13
CA ARG A 36 13.54 3.92 -39.39
C ARG A 36 12.68 4.23 -38.17
N LEU A 37 12.86 5.45 -37.67
CA LEU A 37 11.75 6.24 -37.14
C LEU A 37 10.96 6.76 -38.35
N HIS A 38 9.68 6.38 -38.41
CA HIS A 38 8.72 7.01 -39.32
C HIS A 38 8.22 8.30 -38.70
N ASP A 39 8.32 9.38 -39.48
CA ASP A 39 7.57 10.62 -39.29
C ASP A 39 6.07 10.31 -39.15
N VAL A 40 5.49 10.64 -38.00
CA VAL A 40 4.05 10.76 -37.83
C VAL A 40 3.74 12.23 -37.59
N ALA A 41 3.12 12.81 -38.61
CA ALA A 41 2.72 14.19 -38.68
C ALA A 41 1.80 14.58 -37.51
N LEU A 42 2.18 15.68 -36.85
CA LEU A 42 1.32 16.49 -36.00
C LEU A 42 0.36 17.30 -36.88
N GLY A 43 -0.94 17.25 -36.59
CA GLY A 43 -1.88 18.22 -37.15
C GLY A 43 -3.36 17.84 -37.02
N ALA A 44 -4.02 18.34 -35.97
CA ALA A 44 -5.39 18.89 -36.06
C ALA A 44 -5.78 19.56 -34.72
N PRO A 45 -6.27 20.82 -34.73
CA PRO A 45 -6.91 21.43 -33.57
C PRO A 45 -8.38 20.97 -33.51
N VAL A 46 -8.82 20.49 -32.34
CA VAL A 46 -10.23 20.16 -32.09
C VAL A 46 -10.80 21.21 -31.15
N ASP A 47 -11.26 22.31 -31.74
CA ASP A 47 -12.22 23.22 -31.12
C ASP A 47 -13.62 22.80 -31.58
N HIS A 48 -14.40 22.17 -30.70
CA HIS A 48 -15.85 22.36 -30.57
C HIS A 48 -16.47 21.38 -29.57
N VAL A 49 -17.64 21.76 -29.05
CA VAL A 49 -18.59 21.00 -28.20
C VAL A 49 -18.43 21.22 -26.69
N ALA A 50 -18.67 22.45 -26.25
CA ALA A 50 -19.11 22.76 -24.89
C ALA A 50 -20.42 23.57 -24.94
N ARG A 51 -21.56 22.90 -25.16
CA ARG A 51 -22.91 23.43 -24.89
C ARG A 51 -23.92 22.27 -24.97
N GLY A 52 -24.50 21.87 -23.84
CA GLY A 52 -25.70 21.02 -23.84
C GLY A 52 -25.80 19.91 -22.79
N ARG A 53 -25.50 20.15 -21.50
CA ARG A 53 -25.88 19.20 -20.42
C ARG A 53 -26.26 19.93 -19.13
N ARG A 54 -27.40 20.62 -19.10
CA ARG A 54 -28.03 21.15 -17.87
C ARG A 54 -29.48 20.71 -17.64
N GLY A 55 -29.97 19.69 -18.35
CA GLY A 55 -31.37 19.22 -18.25
C GLY A 55 -31.62 17.87 -17.56
N ALA A 56 -30.62 16.99 -17.44
CA ALA A 56 -30.86 15.59 -17.06
C ALA A 56 -30.73 15.27 -15.54
N ALA A 57 -30.19 16.18 -14.74
CA ALA A 57 -29.92 15.90 -13.31
C ALA A 57 -31.17 16.02 -12.41
N ALA A 58 -32.23 16.71 -12.85
CA ALA A 58 -33.41 16.95 -12.02
C ALA A 58 -34.39 15.75 -11.96
N VAL A 59 -34.36 14.85 -12.94
CA VAL A 59 -35.30 13.71 -13.01
C VAL A 59 -34.86 12.55 -12.10
N HIS A 60 -33.55 12.30 -11.95
CA HIS A 60 -33.06 11.18 -11.14
C HIS A 60 -33.20 11.34 -9.62
N VAL A 61 -33.30 12.58 -9.10
CA VAL A 61 -33.43 12.81 -7.65
C VAL A 61 -34.84 12.45 -7.14
N ARG A 62 -35.86 12.50 -8.00
CA ARG A 62 -37.24 12.14 -7.63
C ARG A 62 -37.42 10.62 -7.46
N ASP A 63 -36.81 9.82 -8.33
CA ASP A 63 -36.91 8.35 -8.26
C ASP A 63 -36.16 7.78 -7.05
N LEU A 64 -35.01 8.36 -6.69
CA LEU A 64 -34.25 7.96 -5.50
C LEU A 64 -35.03 8.20 -4.19
N ARG A 65 -35.81 9.27 -4.11
CA ARG A 65 -36.66 9.54 -2.92
C ARG A 65 -37.80 8.55 -2.79
N GLN A 66 -38.38 8.07 -3.90
CA GLN A 66 -39.43 7.06 -3.85
C GLN A 66 -38.89 5.68 -3.45
N GLY A 67 -37.71 5.29 -3.92
CA GLY A 67 -37.06 4.04 -3.54
C GLY A 67 -36.74 3.95 -2.04
N LEU A 68 -36.24 5.03 -1.45
CA LEU A 68 -35.91 5.09 -0.01
C LEU A 68 -37.16 4.96 0.89
N GLY A 69 -38.31 5.47 0.44
CA GLY A 69 -39.57 5.36 1.17
C GLY A 69 -40.12 3.92 1.28
N LEU A 70 -39.84 3.07 0.28
CA LEU A 70 -40.23 1.66 0.31
C LEU A 70 -39.31 0.83 1.21
N LEU A 71 -38.00 1.09 1.16
CA LEU A 71 -37.00 0.44 2.02
C LEU A 71 -37.28 0.70 3.51
N ARG A 72 -37.63 1.94 3.87
CA ARG A 72 -37.98 2.29 5.25
C ARG A 72 -39.21 1.52 5.76
N ARG A 73 -40.27 1.43 4.94
CA ARG A 73 -41.48 0.67 5.30
C ARG A 73 -41.19 -0.81 5.47
N HIS A 74 -40.30 -1.37 4.64
CA HIS A 74 -39.94 -2.77 4.76
C HIS A 74 -39.12 -3.07 6.03
N LEU A 75 -38.24 -2.15 6.44
CA LEU A 75 -37.47 -2.25 7.68
C LEU A 75 -38.35 -2.10 8.93
N GLU A 76 -39.30 -1.17 8.92
CA GLU A 76 -40.28 -1.00 10.01
C GLU A 76 -41.13 -2.27 10.18
N ALA A 77 -41.61 -2.88 9.09
CA ALA A 77 -42.37 -4.13 9.14
C ALA A 77 -41.56 -5.33 9.67
N VAL A 78 -40.25 -5.38 9.38
CA VAL A 78 -39.35 -6.41 9.93
C VAL A 78 -39.10 -6.19 11.42
N ALA A 79 -38.93 -4.93 11.85
CA ALA A 79 -38.78 -4.58 13.26
C ALA A 79 -40.03 -4.93 14.07
N ASP A 80 -41.23 -4.69 13.53
CA ASP A 80 -42.48 -5.04 14.20
C ASP A 80 -42.68 -6.55 14.31
N ARG A 81 -42.30 -7.33 13.28
CA ARG A 81 -42.26 -8.81 13.37
C ARG A 81 -41.28 -9.32 14.41
N ALA A 82 -40.17 -8.62 14.63
CA ALA A 82 -39.22 -8.98 15.68
C ALA A 82 -39.79 -8.71 17.08
N ARG A 83 -40.52 -7.61 17.27
CA ARG A 83 -41.21 -7.26 18.54
C ARG A 83 -42.38 -8.19 18.86
N ALA A 84 -43.08 -8.68 17.84
CA ALA A 84 -44.23 -9.57 18.01
C ALA A 84 -43.87 -11.03 18.31
N ARG A 85 -42.57 -11.41 18.39
CA ARG A 85 -42.19 -12.77 18.76
C ARG A 85 -42.44 -12.99 20.26
N PRO A 86 -43.33 -13.92 20.67
CA PRO A 86 -43.54 -14.22 22.07
C PRO A 86 -42.23 -14.69 22.70
N ALA A 87 -41.90 -14.15 23.87
CA ALA A 87 -40.69 -14.46 24.60
C ALA A 87 -40.52 -15.98 24.69
N ARG A 88 -39.42 -16.50 24.12
CA ARG A 88 -39.09 -17.92 24.22
C ARG A 88 -38.99 -18.26 25.72
N PRO A 89 -39.73 -19.27 26.21
CA PRO A 89 -39.67 -19.63 27.62
C PRO A 89 -38.22 -19.99 27.97
N ARG A 90 -37.70 -19.39 29.06
CA ARG A 90 -36.34 -19.58 29.54
C ARG A 90 -36.08 -21.07 29.77
N ALA A 91 -34.93 -21.56 29.30
CA ALA A 91 -34.56 -22.97 29.26
C ALA A 91 -34.48 -23.69 30.62
N GLY A 92 -34.71 -22.99 31.75
CA GLY A 92 -34.64 -23.54 33.10
C GLY A 92 -35.95 -24.10 33.67
N GLU A 93 -37.11 -23.74 33.13
CA GLU A 93 -38.39 -23.95 33.86
C GLU A 93 -39.08 -25.30 33.56
N ARG A 94 -38.55 -26.09 32.64
CA ARG A 94 -39.16 -27.38 32.23
C ARG A 94 -38.61 -28.62 32.95
N ARG A 95 -37.71 -28.48 33.94
CA ARG A 95 -37.05 -29.64 34.57
C ARG A 95 -37.72 -30.21 35.82
N ARG A 96 -38.75 -29.58 36.41
CA ARG A 96 -39.36 -30.08 37.67
C ARG A 96 -40.69 -30.83 37.55
N GLY A 97 -41.30 -30.91 36.37
CA GLY A 97 -42.67 -31.47 36.21
C GLY A 97 -42.80 -32.88 35.62
N ARG A 98 -41.72 -33.54 35.17
CA ARG A 98 -41.82 -34.77 34.33
C ARG A 98 -41.36 -36.08 34.98
N ALA A 99 -41.21 -36.13 36.29
CA ALA A 99 -40.71 -37.33 36.98
C ALA A 99 -41.79 -38.38 37.37
N ARG A 100 -43.10 -38.15 37.14
CA ARG A 100 -44.15 -39.04 37.71
C ARG A 100 -45.20 -39.62 36.74
N ARG A 101 -45.03 -39.57 35.42
CA ARG A 101 -46.03 -40.14 34.48
C ARG A 101 -45.44 -40.98 33.35
N ARG A 102 -44.64 -42.01 33.67
CA ARG A 102 -44.24 -43.04 32.68
C ARG A 102 -44.16 -44.43 33.30
N ARG A 103 -45.31 -44.96 33.72
CA ARG A 103 -45.59 -46.40 33.69
C ARG A 103 -46.98 -46.54 33.06
N GLY A 104 -47.08 -47.22 31.92
CA GLY A 104 -48.35 -47.52 31.26
C GLY A 104 -48.79 -46.50 30.20
N ALA A 105 -48.23 -46.60 28.99
CA ALA A 105 -48.94 -46.22 27.77
C ALA A 105 -48.32 -46.99 26.61
N GLY A 106 -49.12 -47.87 26.01
CA GLY A 106 -48.68 -48.88 25.08
C GLY A 106 -47.86 -48.36 23.90
N ARG A 107 -46.88 -49.19 23.50
CA ARG A 107 -46.32 -49.24 22.14
C ARG A 107 -47.46 -49.50 21.16
N ARG A 108 -48.28 -48.50 20.84
CA ARG A 108 -49.10 -48.54 19.62
C ARG A 108 -48.13 -48.33 18.47
N GLY A 109 -47.89 -49.41 17.74
CA GLY A 109 -47.08 -49.43 16.54
C GLY A 109 -47.54 -48.36 15.56
N ARG A 110 -46.80 -47.27 15.48
CA ARG A 110 -46.65 -46.56 14.20
C ARG A 110 -45.49 -47.25 13.48
N SER A 111 -45.75 -48.46 12.98
CA SER A 111 -45.08 -48.96 11.78
C SER A 111 -45.61 -48.13 10.62
N GLY A 112 -45.31 -46.84 10.63
CA GLY A 112 -45.31 -46.07 9.40
C GLY A 112 -44.19 -46.69 8.59
N VAL A 113 -44.54 -47.66 7.74
CA VAL A 113 -43.71 -48.08 6.62
C VAL A 113 -43.61 -46.82 5.77
N SER A 114 -42.72 -45.90 6.16
CA SER A 114 -42.25 -44.84 5.29
C SER A 114 -41.69 -45.60 4.12
N ASP A 115 -42.36 -45.44 2.98
CA ASP A 115 -41.96 -46.02 1.72
C ASP A 115 -40.42 -45.91 1.63
N PRO A 116 -39.67 -47.02 1.42
CA PRO A 116 -38.22 -46.97 1.33
C PRO A 116 -37.72 -45.93 0.32
N TYR A 117 -38.53 -45.56 -0.69
CA TYR A 117 -38.24 -44.46 -1.60
C TYR A 117 -38.29 -43.10 -0.92
N VAL A 118 -39.30 -42.81 -0.09
CA VAL A 118 -39.41 -41.56 0.67
C VAL A 118 -38.24 -41.40 1.63
N SER A 119 -37.87 -42.47 2.35
CA SER A 119 -36.73 -42.44 3.27
C SER A 119 -35.38 -42.21 2.56
N ARG A 120 -35.20 -42.74 1.33
CA ARG A 120 -34.00 -42.47 0.51
C ARG A 120 -33.98 -41.03 -0.01
N LEU A 121 -35.11 -40.53 -0.47
CA LEU A 121 -35.27 -39.15 -0.94
C LEU A 121 -34.97 -38.14 0.18
N GLU A 122 -35.51 -38.35 1.38
CA GLU A 122 -35.24 -37.48 2.54
C GLU A 122 -33.75 -37.42 2.88
N LYS A 123 -33.03 -38.57 2.85
CA LYS A 123 -31.59 -38.59 3.07
C LYS A 123 -30.82 -37.85 1.99
N TYR A 124 -31.24 -37.97 0.74
CA TYR A 124 -30.63 -37.26 -0.38
C TYR A 124 -30.83 -35.75 -0.27
N LEU A 125 -32.05 -35.29 0.03
CA LEU A 125 -32.37 -33.87 0.25
C LEU A 125 -31.55 -33.28 1.41
N ARG A 126 -31.47 -33.96 2.56
CA ARG A 126 -30.61 -33.52 3.67
C ARG A 126 -29.14 -33.44 3.29
N THR A 127 -28.66 -34.34 2.44
CA THR A 127 -27.27 -34.31 1.95
C THR A 127 -27.04 -33.12 1.03
N LEU A 128 -27.99 -32.81 0.15
CA LEU A 128 -27.93 -31.63 -0.72
C LEU A 128 -28.00 -30.33 0.10
N GLU A 129 -28.89 -30.23 1.07
CA GLU A 129 -29.00 -29.09 1.98
C GLU A 129 -27.69 -28.88 2.75
N ALA A 130 -27.10 -29.95 3.30
CA ALA A 130 -25.83 -29.86 3.99
C ALA A 130 -24.69 -29.36 3.09
N ARG A 131 -24.63 -29.84 1.83
CA ARG A 131 -23.65 -29.37 0.83
C ARG A 131 -23.88 -27.92 0.45
N LEU A 132 -25.14 -27.49 0.33
CA LEU A 132 -25.49 -26.11 0.02
C LEU A 132 -25.04 -25.17 1.14
N VAL A 133 -25.32 -25.53 2.40
CA VAL A 133 -24.86 -24.77 3.58
C VAL A 133 -23.33 -24.70 3.62
N GLU A 134 -22.62 -25.78 3.30
CA GLU A 134 -21.16 -25.79 3.24
C GLU A 134 -20.63 -24.85 2.15
N ILE A 135 -21.22 -24.87 0.95
CA ILE A 135 -20.84 -23.98 -0.16
C ILE A 135 -21.09 -22.52 0.23
N ASP A 136 -22.26 -22.20 0.79
CA ASP A 136 -22.58 -20.84 1.24
C ASP A 136 -21.58 -20.34 2.28
N GLN A 137 -21.19 -21.21 3.23
CA GLN A 137 -20.15 -20.87 4.21
C GLN A 137 -18.78 -20.64 3.58
N ARG A 138 -18.40 -21.44 2.56
CA ARG A 138 -17.14 -21.23 1.84
C ARG A 138 -17.17 -19.92 1.07
N VAL A 139 -18.26 -19.63 0.36
CA VAL A 139 -18.44 -18.38 -0.38
C VAL A 139 -18.37 -17.17 0.55
N ALA A 140 -19.03 -17.24 1.71
CA ALA A 140 -18.98 -16.17 2.73
C ALA A 140 -17.56 -15.94 3.31
N ARG A 141 -16.66 -16.92 3.21
CA ARG A 141 -15.28 -16.85 3.71
C ARG A 141 -14.25 -16.50 2.63
N ILE A 142 -14.66 -16.30 1.38
CA ILE A 142 -13.72 -15.94 0.31
C ILE A 142 -13.09 -14.58 0.60
N VAL A 143 -13.89 -13.59 0.97
CA VAL A 143 -13.40 -12.24 1.28
C VAL A 143 -13.92 -11.85 2.66
N LEU A 144 -13.00 -11.70 3.62
CA LEU A 144 -13.32 -11.26 4.97
C LEU A 144 -12.55 -9.98 5.28
N SER A 145 -13.25 -8.91 5.67
CA SER A 145 -12.60 -7.69 6.15
C SER A 145 -12.40 -7.73 7.66
N GLY A 146 -11.28 -7.21 8.14
CA GLY A 146 -10.94 -7.17 9.56
C GLY A 146 -9.88 -6.14 9.89
N LYS A 147 -9.72 -5.81 11.18
CA LYS A 147 -8.59 -5.00 11.67
C LYS A 147 -7.42 -5.89 12.04
N VAL A 148 -6.20 -5.45 11.78
CA VAL A 148 -4.97 -6.18 12.15
C VAL A 148 -4.83 -6.20 13.68
N THR A 149 -4.74 -7.38 14.29
CA THR A 149 -4.53 -7.54 15.74
C THR A 149 -3.07 -7.82 16.08
N GLU A 150 -2.38 -8.59 15.25
CA GLU A 150 -1.00 -9.03 15.49
C GLU A 150 -0.21 -9.00 14.19
N VAL A 151 1.06 -8.59 14.25
CA VAL A 151 2.00 -8.53 13.12
C VAL A 151 3.25 -9.30 13.50
N ARG A 152 3.74 -10.18 12.63
CA ARG A 152 5.02 -10.88 12.78
C ARG A 152 5.83 -10.89 11.49
N GLU A 153 7.13 -11.04 11.63
CA GLU A 153 8.04 -11.29 10.51
C GLU A 153 8.34 -12.79 10.42
N GLN A 154 8.22 -13.36 9.22
CA GLN A 154 8.59 -14.75 8.95
C GLN A 154 9.18 -14.83 7.55
N ASN A 155 10.40 -15.35 7.42
CA ASN A 155 11.12 -15.51 6.13
C ASN A 155 11.24 -14.20 5.35
N ASP A 156 11.61 -13.10 6.02
CA ASP A 156 11.69 -11.76 5.42
C ASP A 156 10.37 -11.25 4.82
N ASP A 157 9.23 -11.82 5.22
CA ASP A 157 7.89 -11.37 4.85
C ASP A 157 7.05 -11.04 6.10
N TRP A 158 6.07 -10.15 5.91
CA TRP A 158 5.14 -9.78 6.96
C TRP A 158 3.95 -10.75 6.95
N GLN A 159 3.61 -11.27 8.11
CA GLN A 159 2.38 -12.01 8.34
C GLN A 159 1.55 -11.30 9.40
N VAL A 160 0.23 -11.37 9.22
CA VAL A 160 -0.72 -10.71 10.11
C VAL A 160 -1.80 -11.67 10.57
N ARG A 161 -2.39 -11.33 11.71
CA ARG A 161 -3.70 -11.83 12.12
C ARG A 161 -4.70 -10.69 12.12
N THR A 162 -5.88 -10.94 11.59
CA THR A 162 -6.98 -9.97 11.55
C THR A 162 -8.13 -10.43 12.43
N GLU A 163 -8.83 -9.49 13.06
CA GLU A 163 -10.13 -9.73 13.70
C GLU A 163 -11.19 -9.96 12.61
N LEU A 164 -11.78 -11.16 12.58
CA LEU A 164 -12.82 -11.54 11.61
C LEU A 164 -14.24 -11.29 12.14
N GLY A 165 -14.37 -11.10 13.45
CA GLY A 165 -15.63 -10.89 14.14
C GLY A 165 -15.57 -11.32 15.60
N LYS A 166 -16.73 -11.34 16.26
CA LYS A 166 -16.88 -11.79 17.64
C LYS A 166 -17.76 -13.04 17.67
N ASP A 167 -17.37 -14.03 18.45
CA ASP A 167 -18.21 -15.20 18.68
C ASP A 167 -19.48 -14.75 19.44
N PRO A 168 -20.69 -15.02 18.92
CA PRO A 168 -21.93 -14.61 19.57
C PRO A 168 -22.17 -15.31 20.92
N ALA A 169 -21.54 -16.45 21.19
CA ALA A 169 -21.71 -17.20 22.43
C ALA A 169 -20.76 -16.73 23.54
N THR A 170 -19.49 -16.51 23.21
CA THR A 170 -18.45 -16.15 24.19
C THR A 170 -18.13 -14.66 24.21
N GLY A 171 -18.43 -13.93 23.13
CA GLY A 171 -18.00 -12.55 22.92
C GLY A 171 -16.52 -12.41 22.56
N GLU A 172 -15.79 -13.52 22.43
CA GLU A 172 -14.37 -13.50 22.11
C GLU A 172 -14.12 -13.10 20.65
N VAL A 173 -13.04 -12.35 20.44
CA VAL A 173 -12.62 -11.93 19.10
C VAL A 173 -12.05 -13.13 18.34
N VAL A 174 -12.68 -13.49 17.23
CA VAL A 174 -12.23 -14.54 16.34
C VAL A 174 -11.11 -14.00 15.46
N LYS A 175 -9.88 -14.44 15.72
CA LYS A 175 -8.70 -14.06 14.96
C LYS A 175 -8.50 -14.99 13.75
N SER A 176 -7.99 -14.44 12.65
CA SER A 176 -7.54 -15.23 11.50
C SER A 176 -6.31 -16.08 11.86
N PRO A 177 -6.01 -17.14 11.09
CA PRO A 177 -4.66 -17.71 11.10
C PRO A 177 -3.63 -16.65 10.66
N TRP A 178 -2.35 -16.97 10.86
CA TRP A 178 -1.26 -16.15 10.32
C TRP A 178 -1.25 -16.24 8.80
N VAL A 179 -1.50 -15.11 8.14
CA VAL A 179 -1.54 -15.02 6.68
C VAL A 179 -0.49 -14.02 6.19
N PRO A 180 0.19 -14.30 5.07
CA PRO A 180 1.12 -13.35 4.45
C PRO A 180 0.37 -12.11 3.96
N VAL A 181 1.03 -10.96 4.03
CA VAL A 181 0.52 -9.68 3.54
C VAL A 181 0.92 -9.49 2.08
N GLN A 182 -0.02 -9.04 1.26
CA GLN A 182 0.25 -8.66 -0.11
C GLN A 182 1.23 -7.47 -0.14
N PRO A 183 2.39 -7.58 -0.81
CA PRO A 183 3.27 -6.45 -1.01
C PRO A 183 2.61 -5.40 -1.90
N VAL A 184 3.02 -4.13 -1.78
CA VAL A 184 2.47 -3.06 -2.62
C VAL A 184 2.92 -3.26 -4.08
N ALA A 185 4.14 -3.73 -4.28
CA ALA A 185 4.67 -4.15 -5.57
C ALA A 185 5.64 -5.33 -5.39
N SER A 186 5.55 -6.33 -6.26
CA SER A 186 6.33 -7.58 -6.21
C SER A 186 7.13 -7.89 -7.50
N GLY A 187 7.16 -6.97 -8.46
CA GLY A 187 7.89 -7.13 -9.72
C GLY A 187 9.35 -6.65 -9.63
N ASP A 188 9.83 -6.02 -10.69
CA ASP A 188 11.16 -5.36 -10.70
C ASP A 188 11.23 -4.26 -9.64
N LEU A 189 10.15 -3.50 -9.50
CA LEU A 189 9.92 -2.62 -8.36
C LEU A 189 9.33 -3.42 -7.21
N LYS A 190 10.08 -3.49 -6.10
CA LYS A 190 9.67 -4.16 -4.86
C LYS A 190 9.35 -3.12 -3.80
N ILE A 191 8.08 -3.05 -3.38
CA ILE A 191 7.64 -2.15 -2.31
C ILE A 191 7.05 -2.98 -1.18
N LYS A 192 7.78 -3.07 -0.08
CA LYS A 192 7.37 -3.75 1.15
C LYS A 192 7.02 -2.71 2.22
N ALA A 193 5.73 -2.50 2.45
CA ALA A 193 5.25 -1.70 3.57
C ALA A 193 4.95 -2.62 4.77
N LYS A 194 5.41 -2.23 5.97
CA LYS A 194 5.08 -2.95 7.21
C LYS A 194 3.65 -2.57 7.64
N PRO A 195 2.75 -3.53 7.87
CA PRO A 195 1.42 -3.25 8.37
C PRO A 195 1.46 -2.80 9.85
N VAL A 196 0.48 -2.00 10.25
CA VAL A 196 0.33 -1.51 11.64
C VAL A 196 -0.84 -2.22 12.32
N VAL A 197 -0.73 -2.43 13.64
CA VAL A 197 -1.84 -2.97 14.43
C VAL A 197 -2.98 -1.96 14.42
N GLY A 198 -4.20 -2.43 14.14
CA GLY A 198 -5.38 -1.60 13.93
C GLY A 198 -5.68 -1.30 12.46
N GLU A 199 -4.70 -1.47 11.55
CA GLU A 199 -4.90 -1.21 10.12
C GLU A 199 -6.01 -2.12 9.55
N ARG A 200 -6.88 -1.57 8.71
CA ARG A 200 -7.92 -2.33 8.04
C ARG A 200 -7.33 -3.17 6.90
N MET A 201 -7.61 -4.47 6.93
CA MET A 201 -7.21 -5.42 5.88
C MET A 201 -8.36 -6.33 5.46
N MET A 202 -8.20 -6.96 4.30
CA MET A 202 -9.10 -7.98 3.78
C MET A 202 -8.35 -9.29 3.62
N VAL A 203 -8.81 -10.35 4.25
CA VAL A 203 -8.30 -11.71 4.03
C VAL A 203 -9.01 -12.30 2.82
N LEU A 204 -8.23 -12.64 1.80
CA LEU A 204 -8.70 -13.37 0.62
C LEU A 204 -8.35 -14.85 0.77
N SER A 205 -9.36 -15.72 0.72
CA SER A 205 -9.20 -17.17 0.64
C SER A 205 -9.89 -17.73 -0.59
N PRO A 206 -9.14 -18.03 -1.68
CA PRO A 206 -9.73 -18.57 -2.90
C PRO A 206 -10.52 -19.87 -2.73
N SER A 207 -10.20 -20.66 -1.71
CA SER A 207 -10.87 -21.94 -1.44
C SER A 207 -12.10 -21.83 -0.51
N GLY A 208 -12.32 -20.65 0.09
CA GLY A 208 -13.30 -20.48 1.17
C GLY A 208 -12.90 -21.13 2.50
N VAL A 209 -11.66 -21.64 2.61
CA VAL A 209 -11.08 -22.18 3.85
C VAL A 209 -9.92 -21.30 4.27
N LEU A 210 -10.00 -20.70 5.47
CA LEU A 210 -8.94 -19.85 5.98
C LEU A 210 -7.72 -20.69 6.38
N GLY A 211 -6.56 -20.42 5.78
CA GLY A 211 -5.36 -21.22 6.00
C GLY A 211 -4.14 -20.71 5.25
N THR A 212 -3.24 -21.63 4.89
CA THR A 212 -1.95 -21.32 4.23
C THR A 212 -2.09 -20.77 2.81
N GLY A 213 -3.21 -21.07 2.13
CA GLY A 213 -3.52 -20.51 0.81
C GLY A 213 -4.24 -19.17 0.86
N SER A 214 -4.42 -18.58 2.04
CA SER A 214 -5.04 -17.27 2.21
C SER A 214 -3.98 -16.17 2.33
N TRP A 215 -4.28 -14.96 1.90
CA TRP A 215 -3.41 -13.79 2.06
C TRP A 215 -4.20 -12.57 2.48
N ALA A 216 -3.55 -11.64 3.16
CA ALA A 216 -4.12 -10.36 3.55
C ALA A 216 -3.82 -9.28 2.49
N ILE A 217 -4.88 -8.62 2.02
CA ILE A 217 -4.87 -7.50 1.09
C ILE A 217 -5.11 -6.22 1.90
N ARG A 218 -4.40 -5.14 1.55
CA ARG A 218 -4.57 -3.83 2.18
C ARG A 218 -5.97 -3.30 1.91
N GLY A 219 -6.68 -2.90 2.97
CA GLY A 219 -8.02 -2.33 2.87
C GLY A 219 -8.00 -0.84 2.49
N PRO A 220 -9.18 -0.26 2.24
CA PRO A 220 -9.30 1.19 2.15
C PRO A 220 -9.03 1.86 3.50
N PHE A 221 -8.74 3.16 3.47
CA PHE A 221 -8.62 4.01 4.65
C PHE A 221 -9.87 3.92 5.54
N ASP A 222 -9.66 4.04 6.85
CA ASP A 222 -10.71 4.00 7.87
C ASP A 222 -10.62 5.19 8.83
N GLU A 223 -11.47 5.20 9.86
CA GLU A 223 -11.50 6.29 10.84
C GLU A 223 -10.21 6.37 11.69
N ASP A 224 -9.56 5.23 11.91
CA ASP A 224 -8.31 5.15 12.67
C ASP A 224 -7.10 5.54 11.81
N HIS A 225 -7.18 5.29 10.50
CA HIS A 225 -6.14 5.54 9.50
C HIS A 225 -6.75 6.34 8.33
N PRO A 226 -6.98 7.65 8.51
CA PRO A 226 -7.58 8.48 7.48
C PRO A 226 -6.66 8.59 6.26
N ALA A 227 -7.26 8.90 5.11
CA ALA A 227 -6.50 9.20 3.90
C ALA A 227 -5.55 10.39 4.13
N PRO A 228 -4.35 10.38 3.53
CA PRO A 228 -3.43 11.51 3.61
C PRO A 228 -4.11 12.77 3.05
N LYS A 229 -3.89 13.91 3.71
CA LYS A 229 -4.45 15.19 3.25
C LYS A 229 -3.66 15.72 2.07
N GLY A 230 -4.36 16.11 1.02
CA GLY A 230 -3.73 16.68 -0.17
C GLY A 230 -4.57 16.46 -1.42
N SER A 231 -4.20 17.14 -2.50
CA SER A 231 -4.73 16.92 -3.85
C SER A 231 -3.62 16.56 -4.84
N GLU A 232 -2.42 16.28 -4.33
CA GLU A 232 -1.26 15.89 -5.12
C GLU A 232 -1.38 14.44 -5.62
N ASP A 233 -0.70 14.13 -6.72
CA ASP A 233 -0.86 12.86 -7.43
C ASP A 233 -0.38 11.65 -6.62
N LEU A 234 0.74 11.80 -5.92
CA LEU A 234 1.29 10.73 -5.09
C LEU A 234 1.80 11.28 -3.77
N ILE A 235 1.19 10.80 -2.69
CA ILE A 235 1.56 11.11 -1.31
C ILE A 235 1.94 9.80 -0.61
N ILE A 236 3.18 9.73 -0.12
CA ILE A 236 3.67 8.64 0.71
C ILE A 236 3.93 9.21 2.11
N GLU A 237 3.09 8.83 3.07
CA GLU A 237 3.19 9.27 4.47
C GLU A 237 3.48 8.09 5.40
N ARG A 238 4.40 8.31 6.34
CA ARG A 238 4.66 7.37 7.44
C ARG A 238 5.11 8.15 8.67
N GLY A 239 4.22 8.27 9.66
CA GLY A 239 4.46 9.13 10.82
C GLY A 239 4.69 10.57 10.37
N ASP A 240 5.78 11.19 10.82
CA ASP A 240 6.13 12.57 10.46
C ASP A 240 6.93 12.69 9.13
N THR A 241 7.19 11.56 8.46
CA THR A 241 7.87 11.55 7.16
C THR A 241 6.85 11.58 6.04
N ARG A 242 7.03 12.51 5.08
CA ARG A 242 6.15 12.69 3.93
C ARG A 242 6.97 12.88 2.66
N ILE A 243 6.66 12.09 1.64
CA ILE A 243 7.16 12.27 0.28
C ILE A 243 5.95 12.65 -0.59
N VAL A 244 6.04 13.79 -1.26
CA VAL A 244 5.03 14.26 -2.20
C VAL A 244 5.67 14.32 -3.57
N LEU A 245 5.08 13.64 -4.54
CA LEU A 245 5.40 13.76 -5.94
C LEU A 245 4.25 14.51 -6.61
N ASP A 246 4.63 15.66 -7.17
CA ASP A 246 3.80 16.51 -8.01
C ASP A 246 4.41 16.56 -9.42
N ASP A 247 3.67 17.03 -10.41
CA ASP A 247 4.10 17.12 -11.81
C ASP A 247 5.46 17.79 -11.99
N LYS A 248 5.78 18.75 -11.11
CA LYS A 248 6.97 19.60 -11.22
C LYS A 248 7.98 19.41 -10.11
N THR A 249 7.59 18.83 -8.98
CA THR A 249 8.43 18.83 -7.78
C THR A 249 8.35 17.52 -7.01
N ILE A 250 9.49 17.12 -6.45
CA ILE A 250 9.57 16.06 -5.45
C ILE A 250 9.89 16.73 -4.12
N THR A 251 8.94 16.69 -3.18
CA THR A 251 9.12 17.24 -1.85
C THR A 251 9.30 16.12 -0.84
N ILE A 252 10.45 16.06 -0.20
CA ILE A 252 10.75 15.11 0.88
C ILE A 252 10.82 15.88 2.20
N LYS A 253 9.91 15.57 3.12
CA LYS A 253 9.91 16.08 4.49
C LYS A 253 10.23 14.94 5.44
N ALA A 254 11.34 15.06 6.16
CA ALA A 254 11.70 14.14 7.24
C ALA A 254 12.25 14.95 8.42
N PRO A 255 11.81 14.69 9.66
CA PRO A 255 12.19 15.52 10.81
C PRO A 255 13.64 15.34 11.24
N GLN A 256 14.24 14.16 11.00
CA GLN A 256 15.54 13.80 11.56
C GLN A 256 16.67 13.78 10.53
N LYS A 257 16.48 13.05 9.42
CA LYS A 257 17.55 12.77 8.47
C LYS A 257 16.98 12.34 7.12
N VAL A 258 17.55 12.84 6.02
CA VAL A 258 17.37 12.34 4.66
C VAL A 258 18.73 11.91 4.13
N VAL A 259 18.81 10.73 3.51
CA VAL A 259 20.04 10.22 2.90
C VAL A 259 19.78 9.81 1.46
N ALA A 260 20.67 10.22 0.57
CA ALA A 260 20.77 9.69 -0.78
C ALA A 260 22.16 9.07 -0.97
N GLU A 261 22.21 7.78 -1.29
CA GLU A 261 23.46 7.03 -1.50
C GLU A 261 23.53 6.50 -2.94
N SER A 262 24.72 6.57 -3.54
CA SER A 262 24.99 5.99 -4.86
C SER A 262 26.46 5.61 -4.99
N GLY A 263 26.75 4.32 -5.18
CA GLY A 263 28.09 3.84 -5.52
C GLY A 263 29.21 4.23 -4.53
N GLY A 264 28.88 4.42 -3.25
CA GLY A 264 29.83 4.86 -2.21
C GLY A 264 29.87 6.37 -1.97
N SER A 265 29.15 7.16 -2.76
CA SER A 265 28.85 8.57 -2.46
C SER A 265 27.57 8.69 -1.65
N GLU A 266 27.50 9.66 -0.75
CA GLU A 266 26.40 9.90 0.18
C GLU A 266 26.11 11.41 0.29
N LEU A 267 24.84 11.78 0.16
CA LEU A 267 24.31 13.10 0.53
C LEU A 267 23.39 12.90 1.74
N GLU A 268 23.76 13.48 2.88
CA GLU A 268 23.00 13.44 4.11
C GLU A 268 22.49 14.84 4.47
N LEU A 269 21.18 14.98 4.68
CA LEU A 269 20.54 16.21 5.14
C LEU A 269 20.00 15.98 6.55
N LYS A 270 20.40 16.83 7.49
CA LYS A 270 19.94 16.84 8.89
C LYS A 270 19.50 18.26 9.28
N PRO A 271 18.79 18.43 10.40
CA PRO A 271 18.56 19.75 10.97
C PRO A 271 19.90 20.51 11.15
N GLY A 272 20.04 21.64 10.47
CA GLY A 272 21.17 22.56 10.61
C GLY A 272 22.41 22.26 9.77
N HIS A 273 22.50 21.12 9.07
CA HIS A 273 23.65 20.83 8.20
C HIS A 273 23.34 19.84 7.08
N ALA A 274 24.16 19.92 6.02
CA ALA A 274 24.18 18.98 4.91
C ALA A 274 25.60 18.41 4.77
N ASN A 275 25.73 17.09 4.76
CA ASN A 275 26.99 16.40 4.56
C ASN A 275 27.02 15.81 3.14
N VAL A 276 28.10 16.05 2.41
CA VAL A 276 28.36 15.46 1.10
C VAL A 276 29.64 14.64 1.21
N LYS A 277 29.55 13.34 0.97
CA LYS A 277 30.67 12.41 0.98
C LYS A 277 30.81 11.79 -0.40
N GLY A 278 32.00 11.89 -0.98
CA GLY A 278 32.35 11.26 -2.24
C GLY A 278 33.85 11.38 -2.47
N GLU A 279 34.41 10.56 -3.36
CA GLU A 279 35.82 10.64 -3.76
C GLU A 279 36.14 12.03 -4.34
N LYS A 280 35.21 12.59 -5.09
CA LYS A 280 35.28 13.94 -5.66
C LYS A 280 33.93 14.62 -5.53
N VAL A 281 33.92 15.84 -5.01
CA VAL A 281 32.73 16.70 -4.97
C VAL A 281 32.96 17.82 -5.97
N HIS A 282 32.22 17.77 -7.08
CA HIS A 282 32.26 18.80 -8.11
C HIS A 282 31.02 19.66 -8.01
N THR A 283 31.20 20.97 -7.97
CA THR A 283 30.13 21.95 -8.12
C THR A 283 30.23 22.59 -9.50
N VAL A 284 29.11 22.68 -10.21
CA VAL A 284 29.05 23.31 -11.55
C VAL A 284 28.13 24.51 -11.46
N GLY A 285 28.64 25.68 -11.86
CA GLY A 285 27.91 26.94 -11.77
C GLY A 285 28.06 27.65 -10.41
N ARG A 286 27.24 28.67 -10.18
CA ARG A 286 27.23 29.42 -8.93
C ARG A 286 26.61 28.56 -7.83
N THR A 287 27.41 28.23 -6.81
CA THR A 287 26.95 27.50 -5.64
C THR A 287 26.72 28.49 -4.51
N HIS A 288 25.51 28.51 -3.97
CA HIS A 288 25.19 29.29 -2.79
C HIS A 288 25.26 28.38 -1.57
N LEU A 289 26.29 28.58 -0.74
CA LEU A 289 26.46 27.90 0.54
C LEU A 289 26.19 28.90 1.67
N ALA A 290 25.69 28.41 2.81
CA ALA A 290 25.41 29.21 4.01
C ALA A 290 24.40 30.37 3.84
N VAL A 291 23.38 30.17 2.99
CA VAL A 291 22.27 31.14 2.86
C VAL A 291 21.30 30.96 4.04
N GLN A 292 20.91 32.05 4.73
CA GLN A 292 20.04 31.96 5.93
C GLN A 292 18.55 31.91 5.58
N SER A 293 18.16 32.31 4.37
CA SER A 293 16.77 32.28 3.90
C SER A 293 16.67 31.88 2.43
N LYS A 294 15.50 31.40 2.00
CA LYS A 294 15.28 30.87 0.64
C LYS A 294 15.54 31.91 -0.46
N ASP A 295 15.38 33.19 -0.14
CA ASP A 295 15.43 34.30 -1.11
C ASP A 295 16.66 35.21 -0.88
N GLU A 296 17.59 34.83 0.00
CA GLU A 296 18.82 35.59 0.21
C GLU A 296 19.86 35.22 -0.87
N GLU A 297 20.35 36.22 -1.61
CA GLU A 297 21.49 36.04 -2.49
C GLU A 297 22.72 35.72 -1.63
N GLY A 298 23.36 34.57 -1.88
CA GLY A 298 24.54 34.16 -1.12
C GLY A 298 25.61 35.26 -1.12
N LYS A 299 25.94 35.80 0.06
CA LYS A 299 27.01 36.79 0.21
C LYS A 299 28.31 36.18 -0.31
N LYS A 300 29.02 36.89 -1.18
CA LYS A 300 30.21 36.44 -1.94
C LYS A 300 31.37 35.84 -1.12
N LYS A 301 31.35 35.92 0.21
CA LYS A 301 32.48 35.54 1.05
C LYS A 301 32.15 34.29 1.87
N LEU A 302 32.30 33.13 1.25
CA LEU A 302 32.37 31.87 1.98
C LEU A 302 33.83 31.67 2.41
N VAL A 303 34.11 31.87 3.70
CA VAL A 303 35.42 31.53 4.26
C VAL A 303 35.42 30.03 4.52
N VAL A 304 36.04 29.26 3.63
CA VAL A 304 36.32 27.84 3.88
C VAL A 304 37.55 27.78 4.78
N GLU A 305 37.35 27.84 6.10
CA GLU A 305 38.41 27.54 7.06
C GLU A 305 38.65 26.03 7.05
N GLY A 306 39.56 25.61 6.17
CA GLY A 306 40.07 24.25 6.15
C GLY A 306 40.98 24.01 7.34
N LEU A 307 40.54 23.16 8.27
CA LEU A 307 41.39 22.40 9.18
C LEU A 307 42.18 21.37 8.35
N LEU A 308 43.07 21.85 7.50
CA LEU A 308 43.98 21.04 6.69
C LEU A 308 45.31 20.93 7.44
N ASP A 309 45.39 19.98 8.35
CA ASP A 309 46.67 19.51 8.92
C ASP A 309 47.44 18.61 7.91
N GLN A 310 47.24 18.88 6.61
CA GLN A 310 48.00 18.29 5.52
C GLN A 310 48.77 19.41 4.81
N PRO A 311 50.12 19.42 4.89
CA PRO A 311 50.94 20.43 4.26
C PRO A 311 51.03 20.14 2.76
N ARG A 312 50.01 20.51 1.96
CA ARG A 312 50.12 20.70 0.48
C ARG A 312 48.84 21.08 -0.27
N VAL A 313 47.77 21.54 0.38
CA VAL A 313 46.71 22.20 -0.39
C VAL A 313 47.15 23.65 -0.64
N LYS A 314 47.75 23.89 -1.80
CA LYS A 314 47.84 25.25 -2.34
C LYS A 314 46.39 25.72 -2.52
N VAL A 315 45.94 26.60 -1.64
CA VAL A 315 44.86 27.52 -1.99
C VAL A 315 45.44 28.43 -3.06
N THR A 316 45.44 27.98 -4.31
CA THR A 316 45.52 28.92 -5.41
C THR A 316 44.23 29.71 -5.33
N GLU A 317 44.35 30.97 -4.90
CA GLU A 317 43.44 32.01 -5.36
C GLU A 317 43.24 31.75 -6.86
N LEU A 318 42.05 31.27 -7.20
CA LEU A 318 41.57 31.33 -8.57
C LEU A 318 41.29 32.81 -8.77
N ASP A 319 42.35 33.53 -9.15
CA ASP A 319 42.22 34.73 -9.95
C ASP A 319 41.41 34.30 -11.17
N LEU A 320 40.10 34.52 -11.08
CA LEU A 320 39.21 34.49 -12.22
C LEU A 320 39.70 35.62 -13.11
N GLU A 321 40.70 35.34 -13.95
CA GLU A 321 41.05 36.23 -15.04
C GLU A 321 39.75 36.53 -15.78
N PRO A 322 39.39 37.81 -15.92
CA PRO A 322 38.17 38.18 -16.61
C PRO A 322 38.24 37.57 -18.01
N ASP A 323 37.25 36.74 -18.34
CA ASP A 323 37.14 36.12 -19.65
C ASP A 323 37.36 37.20 -20.73
N PRO A 324 38.47 37.13 -21.50
CA PRO A 324 38.78 38.17 -22.48
C PRO A 324 37.67 38.28 -23.54
N GLY A 325 36.86 37.24 -23.70
CA GLY A 325 35.67 37.26 -24.56
C GLY A 325 34.57 38.21 -24.06
N ALA A 326 34.40 38.36 -22.74
CA ALA A 326 33.37 39.24 -22.18
C ALA A 326 33.69 40.73 -22.40
N ALA A 327 34.98 41.11 -22.31
CA ALA A 327 35.43 42.47 -22.60
C ALA A 327 35.30 42.81 -24.10
N ALA A 328 35.62 41.86 -24.98
CA ALA A 328 35.49 42.06 -26.43
C ALA A 328 34.01 42.20 -26.86
N MET A 329 33.10 41.45 -26.24
CA MET A 329 31.67 41.50 -26.58
C MET A 329 31.01 42.80 -26.11
N ALA A 330 31.41 43.33 -24.95
CA ALA A 330 30.93 44.64 -24.47
C ALA A 330 31.41 45.80 -25.37
N ALA A 331 32.63 45.74 -25.89
CA ALA A 331 33.15 46.73 -26.83
C ALA A 331 32.42 46.68 -28.19
N ALA A 332 32.08 45.48 -28.68
CA ALA A 332 31.33 45.33 -29.95
C ALA A 332 29.91 45.91 -29.88
N ILE A 333 29.22 45.76 -28.75
CA ILE A 333 27.87 46.32 -28.54
C ILE A 333 27.93 47.86 -28.45
N ALA A 334 28.96 48.42 -27.82
CA ALA A 334 29.16 49.87 -27.77
C ALA A 334 29.48 50.48 -29.14
N ALA A 335 30.20 49.74 -30.01
CA ALA A 335 30.50 50.19 -31.37
C ALA A 335 29.29 50.11 -32.34
N ALA A 336 28.36 49.18 -32.11
CA ALA A 336 27.16 49.03 -32.94
C ALA A 336 26.05 50.05 -32.61
N GLY A 337 26.12 50.73 -31.46
CA GLY A 337 25.06 51.63 -30.98
C GLY A 337 25.14 53.09 -31.44
N SER A 338 26.17 53.53 -32.17
CA SER A 338 26.36 54.96 -32.51
C SER A 338 25.93 55.36 -33.94
N GLY A 339 25.43 54.42 -34.75
CA GLY A 339 24.99 54.71 -36.12
C GLY A 339 23.47 54.72 -36.26
N GLY A 340 22.82 55.85 -35.99
CA GLY A 340 21.35 55.93 -36.13
C GLY A 340 20.74 57.30 -35.87
N GLY A 341 21.35 58.37 -36.41
CA GLY A 341 20.68 59.66 -36.56
C GLY A 341 20.27 59.87 -38.01
N GLY A 342 19.01 60.28 -38.24
CA GLY A 342 18.64 61.06 -39.42
C GLY A 342 17.35 60.63 -40.13
N GLY A 343 16.33 61.48 -40.05
CA GLY A 343 15.43 61.73 -41.17
C GLY A 343 13.94 61.52 -40.89
N GLY A 344 13.17 62.61 -40.86
CA GLY A 344 11.72 62.53 -41.03
C GLY A 344 10.93 63.75 -40.54
N GLU A 345 11.18 64.93 -41.12
CA GLU A 345 10.16 65.99 -41.22
C GLU A 345 9.14 65.60 -42.29
N GLY A 346 7.86 65.89 -42.03
CA GLY A 346 6.73 65.67 -42.94
C GLY A 346 5.40 65.77 -42.23
#